data_AF-A0A1I8P9V4-F1
#
_entry.id   AF-A0A1I8P9V4-F1
#
_cell.length_a   1.000
_cell.length_b   1.000
_cell.length_c   1.000
_cell.angle_alpha   90.00
_cell.angle_beta   90.00
_cell.angle_gamma   90.00
#
_symmetry.space_group_name_H-M   'P 1'
#
loop_
_entity.id
_entity.type
_entity.pdbx_description
1 polymer ?
#
loop_
_entity_poly.entity_id
_entity_poly.type
_entity_poly.pdbx_seq_one_letter_code
_entity_poly.pdbx_strand_id
1 'polypeptide(L)'
;MSWMSLGVIATGYALQRLLGADNPPNKVIEIKSESLGFLQILARDEAMVLYAPPFNSNDKKTYEIVLQRPHTESNTTSFSLFRSASNQEAEDKFNAFQHRLPLFVSIVNEFYNVSGLQKLSDILSENPSWSITHLVAYFNLVEYISHPKVMQFIDYADHVNCMSPLQLAIKCSNVEMVKALMPLCKMEHLDNNSNSVFHYAAGTTKEILNVSFYKKTLV
;
A
#
# COMPACT_ATOMS: atom_id res chain seq x y z
N MET A 1 -19.56 59.26 -5.94
CA MET A 1 -19.37 58.22 -6.97
C MET A 1 -18.75 57.02 -6.28
N SER A 2 -19.56 56.00 -6.04
CA SER A 2 -19.25 54.87 -5.16
C SER A 2 -18.50 53.75 -5.90
N TRP A 3 -17.63 53.13 -5.13
CA TRP A 3 -16.74 51.98 -5.34
C TRP A 3 -17.21 50.87 -6.29
N MET A 4 -16.25 50.31 -7.05
CA MET A 4 -16.04 48.86 -7.16
C MET A 4 -14.56 48.54 -7.39
N SER A 5 -13.87 48.12 -6.32
CA SER A 5 -12.69 47.26 -6.36
C SER A 5 -13.14 45.89 -5.84
N LEU A 6 -13.46 44.98 -6.75
CA LEU A 6 -13.70 43.55 -6.50
C LEU A 6 -12.57 42.85 -7.28
N GLY A 7 -11.73 41.97 -6.75
CA GLY A 7 -11.68 41.30 -5.47
C GLY A 7 -10.71 40.14 -5.68
N VAL A 8 -9.41 40.35 -5.44
CA VAL A 8 -8.37 39.32 -5.57
C VAL A 8 -7.95 38.90 -4.17
N ILE A 9 -8.77 38.13 -3.46
CA ILE A 9 -8.35 37.42 -2.24
C ILE A 9 -9.21 36.15 -2.08
N ALA A 10 -8.82 35.05 -2.74
CA ALA A 10 -9.40 33.74 -2.45
C ALA A 10 -8.44 32.55 -2.73
N THR A 11 -7.12 32.81 -2.88
CA THR A 11 -6.17 31.78 -3.33
C THR A 11 -5.59 30.92 -2.20
N GLY A 12 -5.45 31.44 -0.97
CA GLY A 12 -4.86 30.66 0.15
C GLY A 12 -5.83 29.64 0.78
N TYR A 13 -7.05 30.06 1.11
CA TYR A 13 -8.03 29.18 1.77
C TYR A 13 -8.56 28.04 0.89
N ALA A 14 -8.56 28.23 -0.43
CA ALA A 14 -8.98 27.20 -1.37
C ALA A 14 -7.94 26.06 -1.46
N LEU A 15 -6.65 26.40 -1.44
CA LEU A 15 -5.54 25.43 -1.48
C LEU A 15 -5.50 24.56 -0.21
N GLN A 16 -5.75 25.13 0.96
CA GLN A 16 -5.82 24.38 2.22
C GLN A 16 -6.96 23.33 2.22
N ARG A 17 -8.07 23.62 1.54
CA ARG A 17 -9.18 22.67 1.33
C ARG A 17 -8.90 21.68 0.20
N LEU A 18 -8.09 22.05 -0.78
CA LEU A 18 -7.72 21.20 -1.93
C LEU A 18 -6.65 20.15 -1.58
N LEU A 19 -5.81 20.39 -0.57
CA LEU A 19 -4.75 19.48 -0.13
C LEU A 19 -5.09 18.72 1.18
N GLY A 20 -6.35 18.79 1.64
CA GLY A 20 -6.81 17.99 2.77
C GLY A 20 -6.09 18.25 4.10
N ALA A 21 -5.64 19.48 4.36
CA ALA A 21 -4.88 19.83 5.57
C ALA A 21 -5.64 19.58 6.90
N ASP A 22 -6.96 19.40 6.83
CA ASP A 22 -7.83 19.03 7.97
C ASP A 22 -7.93 17.51 8.19
N ASN A 23 -7.42 16.70 7.26
CA ASN A 23 -7.47 15.24 7.37
C ASN A 23 -6.17 14.68 7.96
N PRO A 24 -6.24 13.55 8.71
CA PRO A 24 -5.05 12.90 9.22
C PRO A 24 -4.03 12.59 8.10
N PRO A 25 -2.71 12.67 8.37
CA PRO A 25 -1.64 12.39 7.41
C PRO A 25 -1.83 11.10 6.59
N ASN A 26 -2.22 10.01 7.26
CA ASN A 26 -2.37 8.68 6.64
C ASN A 26 -3.77 8.43 6.06
N LYS A 27 -4.70 9.39 6.12
CA LYS A 27 -6.06 9.17 5.63
C LYS A 27 -6.09 9.25 4.11
N VAL A 28 -6.44 8.15 3.45
CA VAL A 28 -6.65 8.17 2.00
C VAL A 28 -7.90 8.98 1.68
N ILE A 29 -7.77 9.93 0.74
CA ILE A 29 -8.87 10.77 0.26
C ILE A 29 -8.82 10.90 -1.26
N GLU A 30 -9.97 11.16 -1.87
CA GLU A 30 -10.06 11.48 -3.30
C GLU A 30 -9.93 12.99 -3.50
N ILE A 31 -9.08 13.38 -4.45
CA ILE A 31 -8.75 14.77 -4.78
C ILE A 31 -8.94 15.01 -6.27
N LYS A 32 -9.13 16.27 -6.69
CA LYS A 32 -9.19 16.65 -8.10
C LYS A 32 -7.78 16.74 -8.68
N SER A 33 -7.52 16.09 -9.82
CA SER A 33 -6.21 16.08 -10.47
C SER A 33 -5.74 17.47 -10.90
N GLU A 34 -6.66 18.40 -11.16
CA GLU A 34 -6.38 19.81 -11.46
C GLU A 34 -5.60 20.53 -10.34
N SER A 35 -5.78 20.10 -9.08
CA SER A 35 -5.10 20.69 -7.92
C SER A 35 -3.59 20.46 -7.94
N LEU A 36 -3.16 19.41 -8.65
CA LEU A 36 -1.79 18.92 -8.67
C LEU A 36 -0.93 19.60 -9.73
N GLY A 37 -1.55 20.24 -10.73
CA GLY A 37 -0.85 20.81 -11.88
C GLY A 37 0.17 21.91 -11.54
N PHE A 38 0.08 22.49 -10.35
CA PHE A 38 0.94 23.58 -9.88
C PHE A 38 2.02 23.12 -8.89
N LEU A 39 2.00 21.84 -8.50
CA LEU A 39 2.91 21.31 -7.50
C LEU A 39 4.20 20.79 -8.16
N GLN A 40 5.32 20.97 -7.46
CA GLN A 40 6.59 20.42 -7.92
C GLN A 40 6.60 18.90 -7.71
N ILE A 41 7.03 18.15 -8.72
CA ILE A 41 7.24 16.70 -8.59
C ILE A 41 8.63 16.45 -8.03
N LEU A 42 8.71 15.73 -6.91
CA LEU A 42 9.98 15.28 -6.32
C LEU A 42 10.37 13.88 -6.80
N ALA A 43 9.39 12.97 -6.82
CA ALA A 43 9.59 11.59 -7.26
C ALA A 43 8.35 11.07 -7.99
N ARG A 44 8.56 10.11 -8.89
CA ARG A 44 7.48 9.47 -9.65
C ARG A 44 7.85 8.01 -9.95
N ASP A 45 6.91 7.11 -9.70
CA ASP A 45 6.95 5.71 -10.10
C ASP A 45 5.60 5.34 -10.72
N GLU A 46 5.57 5.15 -12.04
CA GLU A 46 4.35 4.87 -12.82
C GLU A 46 3.23 5.92 -12.57
N ALA A 47 2.17 5.50 -11.87
CA ALA A 47 1.00 6.29 -11.50
C ALA A 47 1.13 6.96 -10.13
N MET A 48 2.16 6.64 -9.34
CA MET A 48 2.37 7.20 -8.01
C MET A 48 3.39 8.35 -8.06
N VAL A 49 3.05 9.48 -7.43
CA VAL A 49 3.83 10.71 -7.49
C VAL A 49 3.98 11.31 -6.10
N LEU A 50 5.19 11.74 -5.74
CA LEU A 50 5.47 12.56 -4.56
C LEU A 50 5.58 14.02 -5.00
N TYR A 51 4.69 14.85 -4.47
CA TYR A 51 4.65 16.28 -4.71
C TYR A 51 5.27 17.05 -3.55
N ALA A 52 6.02 18.09 -3.89
CA ALA A 52 6.46 19.14 -2.97
C ALA A 52 5.44 20.28 -2.91
N PRO A 53 5.37 20.99 -1.76
CA PRO A 53 4.57 22.20 -1.65
C PRO A 53 5.07 23.28 -2.62
N PRO A 54 4.18 24.20 -3.06
CA PRO A 54 4.55 25.25 -3.99
C PRO A 54 5.62 26.17 -3.40
N PHE A 55 6.55 26.61 -4.26
CA PHE A 55 7.57 27.58 -3.88
C PHE A 55 6.90 28.91 -3.47
N ASN A 56 7.31 29.47 -2.32
CA ASN A 56 6.83 30.75 -1.76
C ASN A 56 5.37 30.81 -1.26
N SER A 57 4.74 29.69 -0.89
CA SER A 57 3.48 29.77 -0.14
C SER A 57 3.76 30.09 1.35
N ASN A 58 3.07 31.11 1.88
CA ASN A 58 2.93 31.31 3.34
C ASN A 58 2.07 30.21 4.00
N ASP A 59 1.44 29.37 3.18
CA ASP A 59 0.69 28.20 3.64
C ASP A 59 1.61 27.10 4.14
N LYS A 60 1.02 26.23 4.97
CA LYS A 60 1.68 25.10 5.61
C LYS A 60 2.25 24.16 4.54
N LYS A 61 3.58 24.21 4.37
CA LYS A 61 4.36 23.34 3.47
C LYS A 61 4.02 21.87 3.73
N THR A 62 3.33 21.24 2.80
CA THR A 62 2.89 19.85 2.90
C THR A 62 3.33 19.11 1.65
N TYR A 63 4.16 18.08 1.84
CA TYR A 63 4.51 17.07 0.85
C TYR A 63 3.37 16.05 0.77
N GLU A 64 3.07 15.59 -0.43
CA GLU A 64 1.89 14.74 -0.66
C GLU A 64 2.18 13.61 -1.64
N ILE A 65 1.86 12.38 -1.24
CA ILE A 65 1.93 11.19 -2.09
C ILE A 65 0.56 10.98 -2.72
N VAL A 66 0.53 10.93 -4.05
CA VAL A 66 -0.69 10.78 -4.83
C VAL A 66 -0.59 9.58 -5.76
N LEU A 67 -1.66 8.79 -5.81
CA LEU A 67 -1.89 7.79 -6.86
C LEU A 67 -2.82 8.39 -7.92
N GLN A 68 -2.27 8.67 -9.09
CA GLN A 68 -2.99 9.25 -10.22
C GLN A 68 -3.87 8.18 -10.87
N ARG A 69 -5.13 8.53 -11.14
CA ARG A 69 -5.97 7.69 -12.00
C ARG A 69 -5.59 7.93 -13.47
N PRO A 70 -5.74 6.92 -14.34
CA PRO A 70 -5.65 7.12 -15.78
C PRO A 70 -6.58 8.26 -16.19
N HIS A 71 -6.03 9.30 -16.83
CA HIS A 71 -6.81 10.45 -17.24
C HIS A 71 -7.66 10.08 -18.46
N THR A 72 -8.93 9.79 -18.22
CA THR A 72 -9.96 9.72 -19.26
C THR A 72 -10.84 10.95 -19.17
N GLU A 73 -11.58 11.30 -20.22
CA GLU A 73 -12.49 12.47 -20.25
C GLU A 73 -13.47 12.49 -19.06
N SER A 74 -13.76 11.33 -18.45
CA SER A 74 -14.61 11.16 -17.27
C SER A 74 -13.88 11.15 -15.92
N ASN A 75 -12.55 10.99 -15.88
CA ASN A 75 -11.80 10.71 -14.65
C ASN A 75 -10.81 11.86 -14.36
N THR A 76 -11.31 12.84 -13.61
CA THR A 76 -10.57 14.05 -13.22
C THR A 76 -10.07 14.00 -11.77
N THR A 77 -10.09 12.82 -11.15
CA THR A 77 -9.71 12.64 -9.75
C THR A 77 -8.50 11.73 -9.59
N SER A 78 -7.83 11.87 -8.45
CA SER A 78 -6.70 11.08 -7.99
C SER A 78 -6.86 10.74 -6.52
N PHE A 79 -6.05 9.83 -5.98
CA PHE A 79 -6.07 9.50 -4.56
C PHE A 79 -4.87 10.11 -3.85
N SER A 80 -5.11 10.93 -2.84
CA SER A 80 -4.08 11.37 -1.90
C SER A 80 -3.89 10.31 -0.84
N LEU A 81 -2.72 9.67 -0.84
CA LEU A 81 -2.39 8.52 0.01
C LEU A 81 -1.79 8.96 1.35
N PHE A 82 -0.92 9.97 1.33
CA PHE A 82 -0.19 10.42 2.50
C PHE A 82 0.22 11.88 2.37
N ARG A 83 0.24 12.60 3.50
CA ARG A 83 0.63 14.01 3.59
C ARG A 83 1.57 14.24 4.78
N SER A 84 2.69 14.94 4.60
CA SER A 84 3.58 15.31 5.71
C SER A 84 4.21 16.69 5.53
N ALA A 85 4.56 17.36 6.62
CA ALA A 85 5.36 18.59 6.57
C ALA A 85 6.87 18.30 6.45
N SER A 86 7.30 17.05 6.69
CA SER A 86 8.69 16.61 6.59
C SER A 86 8.95 15.96 5.24
N ASN A 87 9.96 16.44 4.51
CA ASN A 87 10.38 15.82 3.26
C ASN A 87 10.85 14.38 3.49
N GLN A 88 11.68 14.17 4.52
CA GLN A 88 12.26 12.86 4.83
C GLN A 88 11.16 11.82 5.10
N GLU A 89 10.15 12.18 5.90
CA GLU A 89 9.04 11.27 6.21
C GLU A 89 8.24 10.92 4.95
N ALA A 90 8.02 11.90 4.07
CA ALA A 90 7.31 11.68 2.81
C ALA A 90 8.12 10.80 1.85
N GLU A 91 9.43 10.99 1.75
CA GLU A 91 10.32 10.13 0.95
C GLU A 91 10.37 8.69 1.49
N ASP A 92 10.52 8.50 2.80
CA ASP A 92 10.53 7.19 3.44
C ASP A 92 9.20 6.45 3.16
N LYS A 93 8.08 7.16 3.29
CA LYS A 93 6.74 6.62 3.00
C LYS A 93 6.56 6.31 1.51
N PHE A 94 7.05 7.17 0.62
CA PHE A 94 7.00 6.95 -0.82
C PHE A 94 7.78 5.69 -1.21
N ASN A 95 8.97 5.50 -0.62
CA ASN A 95 9.80 4.32 -0.86
C ASN A 95 9.14 3.02 -0.38
N ALA A 96 8.38 3.07 0.72
CA ALA A 96 7.59 1.93 1.20
C ALA A 96 6.50 1.52 0.19
N PHE A 97 5.91 2.49 -0.52
CA PHE A 97 4.75 2.26 -1.38
C PHE A 97 5.10 1.98 -2.85
N GLN A 98 6.09 2.66 -3.42
CA GLN A 98 6.23 2.88 -4.88
C GLN A 98 6.14 1.62 -5.74
N HIS A 99 6.86 0.54 -5.40
CA HIS A 99 6.82 -0.66 -6.24
C HIS A 99 5.81 -1.72 -5.80
N ARG A 100 5.09 -1.52 -4.68
CA ARG A 100 4.10 -2.48 -4.18
C ARG A 100 2.69 -1.99 -4.42
N LEU A 101 2.39 -0.76 -4.02
CA LEU A 101 1.02 -0.26 -3.99
C LEU A 101 0.42 -0.15 -5.41
N PRO A 102 1.07 0.49 -6.40
CA PRO A 102 0.57 0.56 -7.77
C PRO A 102 0.45 -0.83 -8.42
N LEU A 103 1.45 -1.69 -8.21
CA LEU A 103 1.44 -3.04 -8.78
C LEU A 103 0.34 -3.91 -8.14
N PHE A 104 0.13 -3.83 -6.83
CA PHE A 104 -0.92 -4.56 -6.14
C PHE A 104 -2.30 -4.19 -6.67
N VAL A 105 -2.61 -2.90 -6.77
CA VAL A 105 -3.94 -2.47 -7.24
C VAL A 105 -4.17 -2.68 -8.74
N SER A 106 -3.09 -2.85 -9.52
CA SER A 106 -3.20 -3.27 -10.92
C SER A 106 -3.60 -4.74 -11.08
N ILE A 107 -3.34 -5.56 -10.06
CA ILE A 107 -3.70 -6.99 -10.01
C ILE A 107 -5.08 -7.16 -9.35
N VAL A 108 -5.26 -6.50 -8.19
CA VAL A 108 -6.42 -6.60 -7.32
C VAL A 108 -7.25 -5.31 -7.45
N ASN A 109 -8.01 -5.21 -8.53
CA ASN A 109 -8.72 -3.98 -8.91
C ASN A 109 -9.77 -3.53 -7.87
N GLU A 110 -10.30 -4.46 -7.08
CA GLU A 110 -11.23 -4.20 -5.98
C GLU A 110 -10.60 -3.42 -4.81
N PHE A 111 -9.27 -3.31 -4.77
CA PHE A 111 -8.58 -2.41 -3.83
C PHE A 111 -8.40 -0.99 -4.38
N TYR A 112 -8.71 -0.74 -5.66
CA TYR A 112 -8.55 0.56 -6.32
C TYR A 112 -9.68 1.56 -5.97
N ASN A 113 -9.90 1.74 -4.68
CA ASN A 113 -10.84 2.70 -4.09
C ASN A 113 -10.30 3.18 -2.74
N VAL A 114 -10.90 4.23 -2.17
CA VAL A 114 -10.43 4.83 -0.90
C VAL A 114 -10.28 3.81 0.23
N SER A 115 -11.22 2.88 0.38
CA SER A 115 -11.20 1.89 1.46
C SER A 115 -10.09 0.85 1.27
N GLY A 116 -9.94 0.32 0.06
CA GLY A 116 -8.88 -0.64 -0.27
C GLY A 116 -7.49 -0.01 -0.15
N LEU A 117 -7.32 1.19 -0.71
CA LEU A 117 -6.06 1.95 -0.63
C LEU A 117 -5.70 2.34 0.80
N GLN A 118 -6.68 2.63 1.66
CA GLN A 118 -6.42 2.88 3.09
C GLN A 118 -5.83 1.64 3.74
N LYS A 119 -6.50 0.49 3.62
CA LYS A 119 -6.02 -0.78 4.21
C LYS A 119 -4.62 -1.13 3.70
N LEU A 120 -4.37 -0.94 2.41
CA LEU A 120 -3.09 -1.21 1.78
C LEU A 120 -1.98 -0.25 2.25
N SER A 121 -2.30 1.05 2.34
CA SER A 121 -1.36 2.05 2.87
C SER A 121 -1.01 1.78 4.32
N ASP A 122 -2.00 1.42 5.15
CA ASP A 122 -1.80 1.11 6.57
C ASP A 122 -0.88 -0.09 6.74
N ILE A 123 -1.15 -1.21 6.05
CA ILE A 123 -0.34 -2.41 6.21
C ILE A 123 1.08 -2.26 5.68
N LEU A 124 1.27 -1.54 4.58
CA LEU A 124 2.61 -1.25 4.03
C LEU A 124 3.40 -0.28 4.91
N SER A 125 2.71 0.56 5.68
CA SER A 125 3.36 1.43 6.66
C SER A 125 3.92 0.63 7.84
N GLU A 126 3.18 -0.38 8.28
CA GLU A 126 3.60 -1.28 9.36
C GLU A 126 4.63 -2.32 8.87
N ASN A 127 4.54 -2.72 7.60
CA ASN A 127 5.34 -3.80 7.02
C ASN A 127 5.92 -3.39 5.64
N PRO A 128 6.84 -2.42 5.58
CA PRO A 128 7.37 -1.89 4.32
C PRO A 128 8.20 -2.90 3.52
N SER A 129 8.63 -3.99 4.16
CA SER A 129 9.41 -5.07 3.55
C SER A 129 8.58 -6.12 2.81
N TRP A 130 7.25 -6.08 2.96
CA TRP A 130 6.37 -7.09 2.40
C TRP A 130 6.32 -7.05 0.88
N SER A 131 6.45 -8.23 0.28
CA SER A 131 6.21 -8.42 -1.15
C SER A 131 4.71 -8.43 -1.45
N ILE A 132 4.35 -8.40 -2.74
CA ILE A 132 2.95 -8.49 -3.17
C ILE A 132 2.31 -9.81 -2.74
N THR A 133 3.08 -10.90 -2.72
CA THR A 133 2.59 -12.19 -2.24
C THR A 133 2.28 -12.18 -0.75
N HIS A 134 3.05 -11.45 0.07
CA HIS A 134 2.70 -11.24 1.48
C HIS A 134 1.37 -10.51 1.62
N LEU A 135 1.14 -9.46 0.83
CA LEU A 135 -0.11 -8.71 0.84
C LEU A 135 -1.31 -9.60 0.44
N VAL A 136 -1.17 -10.36 -0.65
CA VAL A 136 -2.18 -11.34 -1.11
C VAL A 136 -2.48 -12.38 -0.03
N ALA A 137 -1.43 -12.91 0.62
CA ALA A 137 -1.56 -13.88 1.70
C ALA A 137 -2.24 -13.30 2.94
N TYR A 138 -1.88 -12.07 3.34
CA TYR A 138 -2.43 -11.37 4.49
C TYR A 138 -3.91 -11.04 4.30
N PHE A 139 -4.29 -10.49 3.15
CA PHE A 139 -5.68 -10.18 2.81
C PHE A 139 -6.51 -11.41 2.42
N ASN A 140 -5.92 -12.61 2.44
CA ASN A 140 -6.58 -13.89 2.11
C ASN A 140 -7.20 -13.93 0.70
N LEU A 141 -6.52 -13.36 -0.29
CA LEU A 141 -6.99 -13.22 -1.68
C LEU A 141 -6.57 -14.43 -2.53
N VAL A 142 -7.14 -15.60 -2.22
CA VAL A 142 -6.71 -16.91 -2.75
C VAL A 142 -6.73 -16.98 -4.28
N GLU A 143 -7.69 -16.32 -4.91
CA GLU A 143 -7.90 -16.30 -6.35
C GLU A 143 -6.75 -15.64 -7.14
N TYR A 144 -5.90 -14.83 -6.49
CA TYR A 144 -4.78 -14.15 -7.14
C TYR A 144 -3.44 -14.87 -7.00
N ILE A 145 -3.37 -16.00 -6.28
CA ILE A 145 -2.10 -16.72 -6.05
C ILE A 145 -1.44 -17.12 -7.37
N SER A 146 -2.23 -17.57 -8.35
CA SER A 146 -1.74 -18.00 -9.66
C SER A 146 -1.31 -16.85 -10.57
N HIS A 147 -1.47 -15.58 -10.16
CA HIS A 147 -1.06 -14.44 -10.97
C HIS A 147 0.49 -14.43 -11.12
N PRO A 148 1.05 -14.24 -12.33
CA PRO A 148 2.50 -14.39 -12.56
C PRO A 148 3.38 -13.53 -11.63
N LYS A 149 2.96 -12.31 -11.33
CA LYS A 149 3.69 -11.41 -10.42
C LYS A 149 3.60 -11.84 -8.95
N VAL A 150 2.54 -12.54 -8.56
CA VAL A 150 2.40 -13.11 -7.21
C VAL A 150 3.26 -14.38 -7.10
N MET A 151 3.21 -15.23 -8.12
CA MET A 151 4.04 -16.43 -8.20
C MET A 151 5.55 -16.12 -8.19
N GLN A 152 5.96 -14.99 -8.77
CA GLN A 152 7.37 -14.56 -8.76
C GLN A 152 7.95 -14.40 -7.34
N PHE A 153 7.12 -14.08 -6.35
CA PHE A 153 7.54 -13.86 -4.96
C PHE A 153 6.96 -14.90 -3.98
N ILE A 154 6.54 -16.07 -4.48
CA ILE A 154 5.81 -17.10 -3.70
C ILE A 154 6.58 -17.60 -2.46
N ASP A 155 7.91 -17.71 -2.57
CA ASP A 155 8.83 -18.10 -1.49
C ASP A 155 9.76 -16.94 -1.06
N TYR A 156 9.55 -15.72 -1.57
CA TYR A 156 10.42 -14.61 -1.22
C TYR A 156 10.09 -14.13 0.19
N ALA A 157 11.03 -14.30 1.11
CA ALA A 157 10.88 -13.85 2.49
C ALA A 157 11.03 -12.33 2.61
N ASP A 158 10.29 -11.72 3.54
CA ASP A 158 10.45 -10.32 3.86
C ASP A 158 11.86 -10.06 4.42
N HIS A 159 12.48 -8.92 4.09
CA HIS A 159 13.88 -8.68 4.47
C HIS A 159 14.08 -8.21 5.93
N VAL A 160 13.00 -8.02 6.70
CA VAL A 160 13.08 -7.56 8.11
C VAL A 160 13.01 -8.75 9.06
N ASN A 161 12.00 -9.62 8.91
CA ASN A 161 11.82 -10.77 9.78
C ASN A 161 12.24 -12.10 9.12
N CYS A 162 12.57 -12.07 7.83
CA CYS A 162 12.78 -13.27 7.02
C CYS A 162 11.55 -14.21 7.07
N MET A 163 10.34 -13.67 7.19
CA MET A 163 9.10 -14.42 7.15
C MET A 163 8.66 -14.62 5.70
N SER A 164 8.22 -15.82 5.35
CA SER A 164 7.67 -16.13 4.02
C SER A 164 6.16 -15.84 3.95
N PRO A 165 5.59 -15.70 2.74
CA PRO A 165 4.14 -15.56 2.56
C PRO A 165 3.34 -16.72 3.16
N LEU A 166 3.85 -17.96 3.09
CA LEU A 166 3.22 -19.13 3.71
C LEU A 166 3.19 -19.03 5.24
N GLN A 167 4.32 -18.67 5.88
CA GLN A 167 4.36 -18.48 7.33
C GLN A 167 3.41 -17.35 7.76
N LEU A 168 3.32 -16.27 6.98
CA LEU A 168 2.38 -15.18 7.23
C LEU A 168 0.92 -15.66 7.15
N ALA A 169 0.55 -16.43 6.11
CA ALA A 169 -0.80 -16.99 5.97
C ALA A 169 -1.18 -17.87 7.17
N ILE A 170 -0.24 -18.69 7.66
CA ILE A 170 -0.41 -19.51 8.85
C ILE A 170 -0.60 -18.63 10.09
N LYS A 171 0.29 -17.65 10.30
CA LYS A 171 0.22 -16.72 11.43
C LYS A 171 -1.13 -15.97 11.49
N CYS A 172 -1.67 -15.59 10.33
CA CYS A 172 -2.96 -14.93 10.19
C CYS A 172 -4.17 -15.89 10.31
N SER A 173 -3.93 -17.20 10.45
CA SER A 173 -4.97 -18.23 10.46
C SER A 173 -5.82 -18.29 9.18
N ASN A 174 -5.24 -17.93 8.03
CA ASN A 174 -5.91 -17.92 6.73
C ASN A 174 -5.90 -19.32 6.10
N VAL A 175 -6.78 -20.21 6.58
CA VAL A 175 -6.78 -21.64 6.22
C VAL A 175 -6.79 -21.91 4.71
N GLU A 176 -7.65 -21.22 3.96
CA GLU A 176 -7.78 -21.43 2.52
C GLU A 176 -6.54 -20.96 1.75
N MET A 177 -5.96 -19.82 2.15
CA MET A 177 -4.67 -19.37 1.64
C MET A 177 -3.55 -20.36 1.95
N VAL A 178 -3.52 -20.92 3.17
CA VAL A 178 -2.54 -21.95 3.54
C VAL A 178 -2.68 -23.17 2.64
N LYS A 179 -3.90 -23.69 2.43
CA LYS A 179 -4.17 -24.82 1.52
C LYS A 179 -3.69 -24.54 0.10
N ALA A 180 -3.87 -23.31 -0.40
CA ALA A 180 -3.49 -22.93 -1.75
C ALA A 180 -1.98 -22.67 -1.94
N LEU A 181 -1.31 -22.04 -0.95
CA LEU A 181 0.13 -21.80 -0.98
C LEU A 181 0.95 -23.07 -0.73
N MET A 182 0.43 -23.97 0.11
CA MET A 182 1.16 -25.15 0.54
C MET A 182 1.71 -26.00 -0.61
N PRO A 183 1.00 -26.34 -1.70
CA PRO A 183 1.60 -27.10 -2.80
C PRO A 183 2.65 -26.32 -3.61
N LEU A 184 2.68 -24.99 -3.50
CA LEU A 184 3.53 -24.10 -4.30
C LEU A 184 4.82 -23.67 -3.58
N CYS A 185 4.80 -23.65 -2.24
CA CYS A 185 5.88 -23.12 -1.41
C CYS A 185 6.81 -24.21 -0.86
N LYS A 186 8.03 -23.77 -0.51
CA LYS A 186 9.01 -24.53 0.27
C LYS A 186 8.60 -24.61 1.74
N MET A 187 8.68 -25.81 2.32
CA MET A 187 8.30 -26.04 3.72
C MET A 187 9.46 -25.87 4.71
N GLU A 188 10.68 -25.87 4.20
CA GLU A 188 11.94 -25.86 4.96
C GLU A 188 12.45 -24.45 5.32
N HIS A 189 11.74 -23.41 4.89
CA HIS A 189 12.10 -22.02 5.18
C HIS A 189 12.06 -21.74 6.69
N LEU A 190 13.08 -21.01 7.16
CA LEU A 190 13.23 -20.56 8.54
C LEU A 190 13.25 -19.03 8.59
N ASP A 191 12.54 -18.45 9.55
CA ASP A 191 12.61 -17.00 9.82
C ASP A 191 13.89 -16.62 10.60
N ASN A 192 14.05 -15.33 10.92
CA ASN A 192 15.21 -14.84 11.70
C ASN A 192 15.30 -15.43 13.12
N ASN A 193 14.23 -16.01 13.64
CA ASN A 193 14.18 -16.68 14.94
C ASN A 193 14.28 -18.21 14.82
N SER A 194 14.63 -18.72 13.63
CA SER A 194 14.64 -20.16 13.32
C SER A 194 13.28 -20.85 13.43
N ASN A 195 12.17 -20.10 13.36
CA ASN A 195 10.83 -20.67 13.28
C ASN A 195 10.57 -21.18 11.86
N SER A 196 10.24 -22.46 11.77
CA SER A 196 9.73 -23.07 10.54
C SER A 196 8.22 -22.91 10.40
N VAL A 197 7.70 -23.25 9.22
CA VAL A 197 6.25 -23.38 8.94
C VAL A 197 5.51 -24.18 10.03
N PHE A 198 6.13 -25.24 10.56
CA PHE A 198 5.53 -26.08 11.61
C PHE A 198 5.48 -25.40 12.98
N HIS A 199 6.45 -24.54 13.30
CA HIS A 199 6.43 -23.75 14.54
C HIS A 199 5.27 -22.76 14.53
N TYR A 200 5.08 -22.07 13.39
CA TYR A 200 3.93 -21.19 13.20
C TYR A 200 2.61 -21.97 13.30
N ALA A 201 2.51 -23.12 12.63
CA ALA A 201 1.29 -23.94 12.67
C ALA A 201 0.95 -24.35 14.11
N ALA A 202 1.94 -24.72 14.93
CA ALA A 202 1.74 -25.14 16.32
C ALA A 202 1.13 -24.05 17.20
N GLY A 203 1.34 -22.77 16.85
CA GLY A 203 0.73 -21.62 17.53
C GLY A 203 -0.70 -21.29 17.07
N THR A 204 -1.30 -22.06 16.16
CA THR A 204 -2.60 -21.73 15.53
C THR A 204 -3.68 -22.80 15.76
N THR A 205 -4.66 -22.88 14.86
CA THR A 205 -5.80 -23.79 14.98
C THR A 205 -5.41 -25.24 14.62
N LYS A 206 -6.19 -26.20 15.15
CA LYS A 206 -6.03 -27.63 14.81
C LYS A 206 -6.14 -27.91 13.31
N GLU A 207 -6.93 -27.12 12.58
CA GLU A 207 -7.09 -27.29 11.14
C GLU A 207 -5.80 -26.98 10.39
N ILE A 208 -5.15 -25.85 10.68
CA ILE A 208 -3.88 -25.46 10.04
C ILE A 208 -2.76 -26.44 10.38
N LEU A 209 -2.75 -26.93 11.61
CA LEU A 209 -1.85 -28.01 12.03
C LEU A 209 -2.04 -29.26 11.19
N ASN A 210 -3.27 -29.73 11.04
CA ASN A 210 -3.57 -30.95 10.28
C ASN A 210 -3.17 -30.81 8.80
N VAL A 211 -3.46 -29.66 8.18
CA VAL A 211 -3.07 -29.39 6.78
C VAL A 211 -1.54 -29.41 6.65
N SER A 212 -0.82 -28.78 7.58
CA SER A 212 0.66 -28.71 7.56
C SER A 212 1.33 -30.07 7.75
N PHE A 213 0.79 -30.91 8.64
CA PHE A 213 1.31 -32.27 8.86
C PHE A 213 1.00 -33.22 7.71
N TYR A 214 -0.12 -33.05 7.00
CA TYR A 214 -0.47 -33.90 5.87
C TYR A 214 0.58 -33.83 4.74
N LYS A 215 1.13 -32.65 4.45
CA LYS A 215 2.21 -32.49 3.45
C LYS A 215 3.53 -33.12 3.90
N LYS A 216 3.84 -33.13 5.20
CA LYS A 216 5.07 -33.77 5.72
C LYS A 216 5.10 -35.28 5.50
N THR A 217 3.94 -35.93 5.39
CA THR A 217 3.83 -37.37 5.13
C THR A 217 3.96 -37.73 3.65
N LEU A 218 3.88 -36.74 2.75
CA LEU A 218 3.92 -36.94 1.30
C LEU A 218 5.28 -36.60 0.67
N VAL A 219 6.24 -36.10 1.46
CA VAL A 219 7.64 -35.83 1.08
C VAL A 219 8.53 -36.81 1.82
#